data_AF-A0A3C0JN51-F1
#
_entry.id   AF-A0A3C0JN51-F1
#
_cell.length_a   1.000
_cell.length_b   1.000
_cell.length_c   1.000
_cell.angle_alpha   90.00
_cell.angle_beta   90.00
_cell.angle_gamma   90.00
#
_symmetry.space_group_name_H-M   'P 1'
#
loop_
_entity.id
_entity.type
_entity.pdbx_description
1 polymer ?
#
loop_
_entity_poly.entity_id
_entity_poly.type
_entity_poly.pdbx_seq_one_letter_code
_entity_poly.pdbx_strand_id
1 'polypeptide(L)'
;MGRPNKHGITAAHFLGVLVLGVAVLTVSAYREAANLVHAKEQPSSHSHLQPSNQITKSFIVDSDGDEDDVRLGDGQCGTKLVEDRTEVCTLRAAIQEAHVSTGVVKITSESRTIQLVKPLPTIQNPLEFNLNGTTIDGSRS
;
A
#
# COMPACT_ATOMS: atom_id res chain seq x y z
N MET A 1 -24.57 -68.62 -59.61
CA MET A 1 -23.78 -69.72 -59.00
C MET A 1 -22.70 -69.08 -58.14
N GLY A 2 -22.28 -69.58 -56.97
CA GLY A 2 -22.71 -70.77 -56.22
C GLY A 2 -22.44 -70.64 -54.70
N ARG A 3 -22.92 -71.64 -53.92
CA ARG A 3 -22.61 -71.89 -52.48
C ARG A 3 -21.13 -72.36 -52.31
N PRO A 4 -20.55 -72.61 -51.10
CA PRO A 4 -21.07 -72.63 -49.72
C PRO A 4 -20.26 -71.67 -48.79
N ASN A 5 -20.10 -71.78 -47.45
CA ASN A 5 -20.53 -72.74 -46.42
C ASN A 5 -20.65 -72.08 -45.01
N LYS A 6 -21.04 -72.86 -43.99
CA LYS A 6 -20.90 -72.57 -42.54
C LYS A 6 -19.44 -72.73 -42.09
N HIS A 7 -18.97 -71.92 -41.13
CA HIS A 7 -18.05 -72.33 -40.05
C HIS A 7 -18.20 -71.37 -38.86
N GLY A 8 -18.64 -71.88 -37.71
CA GLY A 8 -18.42 -71.23 -36.42
C GLY A 8 -17.38 -72.04 -35.66
N ILE A 9 -16.33 -71.39 -35.15
CA ILE A 9 -15.38 -72.02 -34.23
C ILE A 9 -14.99 -71.03 -33.12
N THR A 10 -15.25 -71.46 -31.90
CA THR A 10 -14.82 -70.86 -30.63
C THR A 10 -13.29 -70.93 -30.45
N ALA A 11 -12.66 -69.83 -30.02
CA ALA A 11 -11.45 -69.75 -29.16
C ALA A 11 -10.91 -68.30 -29.25
N ALA A 12 -10.85 -67.50 -28.19
CA ALA A 12 -10.12 -67.65 -26.94
C ALA A 12 -8.60 -67.34 -27.06
N HIS A 13 -8.22 -66.25 -26.37
CA HIS A 13 -6.87 -65.85 -25.91
C HIS A 13 -5.99 -65.02 -26.87
N PHE A 14 -4.95 -64.41 -26.28
CA PHE A 14 -4.12 -63.28 -26.77
C PHE A 14 -4.89 -61.93 -26.79
N LEU A 15 -4.95 -61.12 -25.73
CA LEU A 15 -4.06 -60.94 -24.55
C LEU A 15 -2.70 -60.32 -24.92
N GLY A 16 -2.54 -59.02 -24.61
CA GLY A 16 -1.47 -58.12 -25.09
C GLY A 16 -1.80 -57.57 -26.49
N VAL A 17 -1.91 -56.25 -26.76
CA VAL A 17 -1.21 -55.10 -26.18
C VAL A 17 -2.15 -53.87 -26.13
N LEU A 18 -3.04 -53.78 -25.12
CA LEU A 18 -3.94 -52.62 -24.93
C LEU A 18 -3.80 -51.94 -23.55
N VAL A 19 -2.64 -52.08 -22.90
CA VAL A 19 -2.44 -51.64 -21.49
C VAL A 19 -1.63 -50.32 -21.38
N LEU A 20 -1.15 -49.75 -22.50
CA LEU A 20 -0.34 -48.50 -22.46
C LEU A 20 -0.88 -47.31 -23.30
N GLY A 21 -1.98 -47.47 -24.05
CA GLY A 21 -2.38 -46.48 -25.07
C GLY A 21 -3.31 -45.34 -24.63
N VAL A 22 -4.03 -45.46 -23.50
CA VAL A 22 -5.20 -44.59 -23.20
C VAL A 22 -5.15 -44.04 -21.76
N ALA A 23 -3.95 -43.64 -21.31
CA ALA A 23 -3.72 -43.13 -19.95
C ALA A 23 -3.68 -41.58 -19.86
N VAL A 24 -4.05 -40.86 -20.93
CA VAL A 24 -4.03 -39.39 -20.98
C VAL A 24 -5.29 -38.90 -21.73
N LEU A 25 -5.86 -37.77 -21.30
CA LEU A 25 -7.00 -37.01 -21.89
C LEU A 25 -8.43 -37.23 -21.35
N THR A 26 -8.63 -37.38 -20.02
CA THR A 26 -9.96 -37.20 -19.38
C THR A 26 -9.95 -36.35 -18.10
N VAL A 27 -9.13 -35.30 -18.03
CA VAL A 27 -9.31 -34.24 -17.01
C VAL A 27 -10.38 -33.26 -17.51
N SER A 28 -11.66 -33.60 -17.30
CA SER A 28 -12.78 -32.66 -17.43
C SER A 28 -14.02 -33.13 -16.68
N ALA A 29 -14.58 -32.21 -15.89
CA ALA A 29 -15.95 -32.21 -15.37
C ALA A 29 -16.38 -33.38 -14.45
N TYR A 30 -15.89 -33.37 -13.20
CA TYR A 30 -16.75 -33.73 -12.05
C TYR A 30 -16.77 -32.59 -11.03
N ARG A 31 -17.86 -31.82 -11.05
CA ARG A 31 -18.23 -30.84 -10.03
C ARG A 31 -19.28 -31.51 -9.15
N GLU A 32 -18.86 -32.19 -8.09
CA GLU A 32 -19.78 -32.65 -7.04
C GLU A 32 -19.70 -31.76 -5.82
N ALA A 33 -20.86 -31.57 -5.18
CA ALA A 33 -21.04 -30.67 -4.06
C ALA A 33 -21.73 -31.43 -2.92
N ALA A 34 -21.05 -31.54 -1.78
CA ALA A 34 -21.63 -31.82 -0.46
C ALA A 34 -20.53 -31.77 0.63
N ASN A 35 -20.78 -31.49 1.90
CA ASN A 35 -21.90 -30.81 2.60
C ASN A 35 -21.55 -30.82 4.10
N LEU A 36 -21.69 -29.69 4.82
CA LEU A 36 -21.57 -29.54 6.30
C LEU A 36 -20.20 -29.97 6.92
N VAL A 37 -19.66 -29.39 8.00
CA VAL A 37 -20.22 -28.57 9.08
C VAL A 37 -19.23 -27.42 9.38
N HIS A 38 -19.72 -26.19 9.56
CA HIS A 38 -19.37 -25.29 10.67
C HIS A 38 -20.16 -23.98 10.54
N ALA A 39 -21.39 -23.98 11.03
CA ALA A 39 -22.04 -22.74 11.42
C ALA A 39 -21.41 -22.26 12.73
N LYS A 40 -20.43 -21.36 12.65
CA LYS A 40 -20.21 -20.35 13.67
C LYS A 40 -20.23 -18.99 13.00
N GLU A 41 -20.80 -18.01 13.70
CA GLU A 41 -20.99 -16.66 13.18
C GLU A 41 -19.69 -16.14 12.58
N GLN A 42 -19.75 -15.74 11.31
CA GLN A 42 -18.73 -14.91 10.72
C GLN A 42 -18.94 -13.52 11.33
N PRO A 43 -18.03 -13.01 12.20
CA PRO A 43 -18.13 -11.62 12.61
C PRO A 43 -18.04 -10.77 11.34
N SER A 44 -18.69 -9.62 11.34
CA SER A 44 -18.44 -8.60 10.32
C SER A 44 -17.02 -8.07 10.50
N SER A 45 -16.02 -8.82 10.03
CA SER A 45 -14.66 -8.35 9.86
C SER A 45 -14.74 -7.17 8.93
N HIS A 46 -14.62 -5.98 9.51
CA HIS A 46 -14.49 -4.73 8.80
C HIS A 46 -13.52 -4.97 7.65
N SER A 47 -13.91 -4.56 6.44
CA SER A 47 -12.93 -4.27 5.41
C SER A 47 -12.01 -3.21 6.01
N HIS A 48 -10.87 -3.66 6.53
CA HIS A 48 -9.82 -2.77 6.98
C HIS A 48 -9.44 -2.01 5.71
N LEU A 49 -9.88 -0.75 5.65
CA LEU A 49 -9.36 0.22 4.69
C LEU A 49 -7.89 0.35 5.04
N GLN A 50 -7.07 -0.55 4.51
CA GLN A 50 -5.63 -0.49 4.66
C GLN A 50 -5.26 0.90 4.12
N PRO A 51 -4.78 1.81 4.97
CA PRO A 51 -4.45 3.14 4.50
C PRO A 51 -3.43 2.94 3.39
N SER A 52 -3.70 3.51 2.22
CA SER A 52 -2.60 3.74 1.30
C SER A 52 -1.71 4.77 2.01
N ASN A 53 -0.69 4.27 2.71
CA ASN A 53 0.39 5.08 3.31
C ASN A 53 1.29 5.67 2.21
N GLN A 54 0.70 6.06 1.08
CA GLN A 54 1.33 6.95 0.13
C GLN A 54 1.42 8.33 0.77
N ILE A 55 2.62 8.63 1.24
CA ILE A 55 3.10 9.98 1.39
C ILE A 55 2.89 10.70 0.05
N THR A 56 2.01 11.71 0.04
CA THR A 56 1.67 12.48 -1.17
C THR A 56 2.60 13.69 -1.36
N LYS A 57 3.14 14.24 -0.26
CA LYS A 57 4.18 15.27 -0.24
C LYS A 57 5.17 15.03 0.89
N SER A 58 6.39 15.54 0.73
CA SER A 58 7.43 15.55 1.76
C SER A 58 8.01 16.95 1.90
N PHE A 59 8.14 17.44 3.14
CA PHE A 59 8.77 18.71 3.47
C PHE A 59 10.02 18.47 4.33
N ILE A 60 11.11 19.15 4.01
CA ILE A 60 12.40 19.03 4.70
C ILE A 60 12.62 20.34 5.47
N VAL A 61 12.55 20.29 6.79
CA VAL A 61 12.79 21.43 7.68
C VAL A 61 14.30 21.63 7.80
N ASP A 62 14.81 22.67 7.13
CA ASP A 62 16.22 23.02 7.03
C ASP A 62 16.58 24.32 7.80
N SER A 63 15.59 25.03 8.36
CA SER A 63 15.76 26.15 9.30
C SER A 63 15.53 25.75 10.77
N ASP A 64 16.16 26.47 11.69
CA ASP A 64 15.92 26.47 13.14
C ASP A 64 14.94 27.57 13.61
N GLY A 65 14.57 28.50 12.72
CA GLY A 65 13.63 29.58 12.98
C GLY A 65 12.15 29.17 12.99
N ASP A 66 11.28 30.13 13.28
CA ASP A 66 9.83 29.91 13.51
C ASP A 66 8.93 30.89 12.73
N GLU A 67 9.28 31.12 11.47
CA GLU A 67 8.52 31.96 10.53
C GLU A 67 7.42 31.19 9.79
N ASP A 68 6.41 31.93 9.30
CA ASP A 68 5.33 31.40 8.47
C ASP A 68 5.78 31.21 7.00
N ASP A 69 5.11 30.31 6.28
CA ASP A 69 5.31 30.14 4.84
C ASP A 69 4.85 31.37 4.04
N VAL A 70 5.58 31.76 2.99
CA VAL A 70 5.23 32.93 2.16
C VAL A 70 4.25 32.66 1.03
N ARG A 71 4.00 31.39 0.67
CA ARG A 71 3.19 30.98 -0.49
C ARG A 71 2.26 29.80 -0.18
N LEU A 72 1.61 29.85 0.98
CA LEU A 72 0.60 28.89 1.44
C LEU A 72 -0.24 28.25 0.31
N GLY A 73 -0.07 26.94 0.12
CA GLY A 73 -0.78 26.12 -0.85
C GLY A 73 -0.05 25.87 -2.17
N ASP A 74 1.13 26.47 -2.40
CA ASP A 74 1.91 26.21 -3.62
C ASP A 74 2.57 24.82 -3.65
N GLY A 75 2.66 24.14 -2.49
CA GLY A 75 3.27 22.83 -2.33
C GLY A 75 4.78 22.83 -2.11
N GLN A 76 5.37 23.99 -1.82
CA GLN A 76 6.76 24.17 -1.44
C GLN A 76 6.80 24.77 -0.03
N CYS A 77 7.62 24.20 0.85
CA CYS A 77 7.88 24.83 2.14
C CYS A 77 8.94 25.93 1.94
N GLY A 78 8.57 27.20 2.09
CA GLY A 78 9.44 28.34 1.90
C GLY A 78 9.01 29.52 2.76
N THR A 79 9.87 29.92 3.70
CA THR A 79 9.75 31.18 4.43
C THR A 79 10.41 32.32 3.67
N LYS A 80 10.10 33.56 4.06
CA LYS A 80 10.57 34.76 3.35
C LYS A 80 12.09 34.80 3.33
N LEU A 81 12.65 34.80 2.11
CA LEU A 81 14.06 34.93 1.76
C LEU A 81 14.92 35.54 2.89
N VAL A 82 15.78 34.72 3.48
CA VAL A 82 16.93 35.20 4.26
C VAL A 82 17.86 35.95 3.28
N GLU A 83 18.76 36.80 3.77
CA GLU A 83 19.58 37.77 3.01
C GLU A 83 20.11 37.28 1.64
N ASP A 84 20.47 36.00 1.53
CA ASP A 84 21.06 35.37 0.34
C ASP A 84 20.05 34.91 -0.74
N ARG A 85 18.75 35.21 -0.60
CA ARG A 85 17.66 34.75 -1.49
C ARG A 85 17.44 33.24 -1.54
N THR A 86 17.87 32.52 -0.51
CA THR A 86 17.42 31.15 -0.26
C THR A 86 16.12 31.19 0.54
N GLU A 87 15.09 30.52 0.01
CA GLU A 87 13.91 30.18 0.80
C GLU A 87 14.28 29.00 1.69
N VAL A 88 14.01 29.12 3.00
CA VAL A 88 14.28 28.06 3.98
C VAL A 88 12.96 27.58 4.58
N CYS A 89 12.91 26.31 4.95
CA CYS A 89 11.74 25.65 5.50
C CYS A 89 11.84 25.55 7.03
N THR A 90 10.96 26.26 7.72
CA THR A 90 10.76 26.14 9.17
C THR A 90 9.77 25.00 9.47
N LEU A 91 9.76 24.49 10.71
CA LEU A 91 8.76 23.50 11.12
C LEU A 91 7.33 24.04 11.01
N ARG A 92 7.15 25.35 11.21
CA ARG A 92 5.87 26.03 11.06
C ARG A 92 5.39 26.07 9.61
N ALA A 93 6.23 26.49 8.69
CA ALA A 93 5.93 26.50 7.26
C ALA A 93 5.59 25.08 6.77
N ALA A 94 6.37 24.07 7.18
CA ALA A 94 6.10 22.67 6.83
C ALA A 94 4.72 22.18 7.33
N ILE A 95 4.31 22.55 8.54
CA ILE A 95 2.99 22.22 9.08
C ILE A 95 1.87 22.99 8.37
N GLN A 96 2.11 24.25 8.01
CA GLN A 96 1.16 25.07 7.23
C GLN A 96 0.91 24.49 5.85
N GLU A 97 1.98 24.14 5.11
CA GLU A 97 1.86 23.47 3.81
C GLU A 97 1.20 22.09 3.92
N ALA A 98 1.46 21.35 5.00
CA ALA A 98 0.83 20.06 5.23
C ALA A 98 -0.67 20.15 5.56
N HIS A 99 -1.12 21.26 6.15
CA HIS A 99 -2.54 21.54 6.46
C HIS A 99 -3.37 21.80 5.19
N VAL A 100 -2.80 22.47 4.18
CA VAL A 100 -3.47 22.74 2.89
C VAL A 100 -3.28 21.63 1.86
N SER A 101 -2.45 20.63 2.16
CA SER A 101 -2.16 19.49 1.29
C SER A 101 -3.11 18.32 1.50
N THR A 102 -3.39 17.56 0.45
CA THR A 102 -4.24 16.37 0.48
C THR A 102 -3.42 15.09 0.63
N GLY A 103 -3.92 14.14 1.42
CA GLY A 103 -3.26 12.85 1.68
C GLY A 103 -2.36 12.86 2.92
N VAL A 104 -1.49 11.84 3.03
CA VAL A 104 -0.50 11.76 4.12
C VAL A 104 0.71 12.61 3.75
N VAL A 105 1.11 13.53 4.61
CA VAL A 105 2.31 14.36 4.38
C VAL A 105 3.42 13.97 5.32
N LYS A 106 4.65 13.88 4.79
CA LYS A 106 5.85 13.63 5.58
C LYS A 106 6.59 14.93 5.90
N ILE A 107 6.96 15.13 7.15
CA ILE A 107 7.80 16.23 7.60
C ILE A 107 9.08 15.63 8.18
N THR A 108 10.21 15.91 7.53
CA THR A 108 11.55 15.44 7.92
C THR A 108 12.39 16.60 8.44
N SER A 109 13.23 16.37 9.44
CA SER A 109 14.31 17.28 9.81
C SER A 109 15.52 16.50 10.29
N GLU A 110 16.70 17.06 10.05
CA GLU A 110 17.96 16.61 10.64
C GLU A 110 18.15 17.21 12.05
N SER A 111 19.21 16.78 12.73
CA SER A 111 19.52 17.22 14.09
C SER A 111 19.76 18.73 14.18
N ARG A 112 18.90 19.42 14.93
CA ARG A 112 18.90 20.87 15.17
C ARG A 112 18.08 21.21 16.42
N THR A 113 18.18 22.43 16.94
CA THR A 113 17.23 22.94 17.95
C THR A 113 16.34 23.99 17.30
N ILE A 114 15.04 23.73 17.21
CA ILE A 114 14.06 24.67 16.66
C ILE A 114 13.53 25.54 17.79
N GLN A 115 13.64 26.85 17.65
CA GLN A 115 13.23 27.84 18.65
C GLN A 115 11.86 28.40 18.32
N LEU A 116 10.81 27.88 18.97
CA LEU A 116 9.44 28.36 18.77
C LEU A 116 9.25 29.71 19.47
N VAL A 117 8.77 30.71 18.73
CA VAL A 117 8.38 32.04 19.26
C VAL A 117 6.87 32.16 19.47
N LYS A 118 6.09 31.24 18.90
CA LYS A 118 4.63 31.14 19.06
C LYS A 118 4.18 29.68 19.02
N PRO A 119 3.00 29.30 19.54
CA PRO A 119 2.50 27.92 19.44
C PRO A 119 2.47 27.42 17.99
N LEU A 120 2.85 26.16 17.74
CA LEU A 120 2.78 25.58 16.39
C LEU A 120 1.32 25.51 15.90
N PRO A 121 1.07 25.55 14.57
CA PRO A 121 -0.28 25.43 14.02
C PRO A 121 -0.89 24.08 14.37
N THR A 122 -2.21 24.04 14.59
CA THR A 122 -2.92 22.78 14.85
C THR A 122 -2.86 21.87 13.63
N ILE A 123 -2.45 20.62 13.86
CA ILE A 123 -2.41 19.57 12.84
C ILE A 123 -3.84 19.11 12.55
N GLN A 124 -4.28 19.23 11.29
CA GLN A 124 -5.62 18.82 10.84
C GLN A 124 -5.62 17.58 9.93
N ASN A 125 -4.50 17.32 9.23
CA ASN A 125 -4.34 16.19 8.31
C ASN A 125 -3.44 15.10 8.92
N PRO A 126 -3.46 13.87 8.39
CA PRO A 126 -2.50 12.83 8.78
C PRO A 126 -1.06 13.22 8.40
N LEU A 127 -0.20 13.36 9.41
CA LEU A 127 1.22 13.70 9.25
C LEU A 127 2.13 12.59 9.74
N GLU A 128 3.20 12.31 8.99
CA GLU A 128 4.34 11.51 9.43
C GLU A 128 5.50 12.45 9.79
N PHE A 129 5.91 12.47 11.06
CA PHE A 129 7.09 13.23 11.51
C PHE A 129 8.31 12.32 11.62
N ASN A 130 9.42 12.75 11.02
CA ASN A 130 10.74 12.14 11.19
C ASN A 130 11.77 13.23 11.51
N LEU A 131 11.82 13.60 12.80
CA LEU A 131 12.62 14.71 13.32
C LEU A 131 13.89 14.16 13.99
N ASN A 132 14.83 13.68 13.19
CA ASN A 132 15.96 12.86 13.63
C ASN A 132 16.98 13.69 14.45
N GLY A 133 16.94 13.56 15.77
CA GLY A 133 17.78 14.34 16.69
C GLY A 133 17.34 15.80 16.85
N THR A 134 16.17 16.18 16.31
CA THR A 134 15.66 17.55 16.44
C THR A 134 15.10 17.79 17.84
N THR A 135 15.55 18.86 18.49
CA THR A 135 14.95 19.38 19.73
C THR A 135 13.97 20.49 19.38
N ILE A 136 12.77 20.48 19.95
CA ILE A 136 11.80 21.57 19.83
C ILE A 136 11.79 22.31 21.17
N ASP A 137 12.24 23.57 21.15
CA ASP A 137 12.26 24.44 22.32
C ASP A 137 11.14 25.47 22.24
N GLY A 138 10.19 25.39 23.16
CA GLY A 138 9.08 26.34 23.32
C GLY A 138 9.20 27.20 24.58
N SER A 139 10.39 27.30 25.18
CA SER A 139 10.59 27.95 26.49
C SER A 139 10.53 29.49 26.50
N ARG A 140 10.14 30.11 25.38
CA ARG A 140 9.81 31.54 25.28
C ARG A 140 8.36 31.73 24.88
N SER A 141 7.52 32.03 25.88
CA SER A 141 6.16 32.57 25.76
C SER A 141 6.00 33.70 26.78
#